data_AF-A0A967HB64-F1
#
_entry.id   AF-A0A967HB64-F1
#
_cell.length_a   1.000
_cell.length_b   1.000
_cell.length_c   1.000
_cell.angle_alpha   90.00
_cell.angle_beta   90.00
_cell.angle_gamma   90.00
#
_symmetry.space_group_name_H-M   'P 1'
#
loop_
_entity.id
_entity.type
_entity.pdbx_description
1 polymer ?
#
loop_
_entity_poly.entity_id
_entity_poly.type
_entity_poly.pdbx_seq_one_letter_code
_entity_poly.pdbx_strand_id
1 'polypeptide(L)'
;MMWVLGILAFTIYLFVSEIVRVDVAAVLVMVLLGLTTVIPDTLVPTLVDPTKLFVGFSSNAVISIIAVMVIGAGLDKTGLMSKVATFIMKVGGSTEKRIIPLISGTVGFISSFMQNVGAAALFLPVVSRISSRTGLPMSRLLMPMGFTAILGGTMTMIGSSPLILLNDLIITSNQSLPADQQMNTFDLFSVTPIGLALVATGIIYFVIAGRFVLPVNKTEATGAVNTLDYFRTTYGLEGDIFEVTIPAGSRIAGMNVEELESNLEHTVSIIAMRTEDRVRVAPSRDVIVEAGSTIGLMGPSSAIQVFADTYGLEIADHLTALADVLTSSRSGISEVVIPPSSTLVGKSLRDIRMRNTYGINILAVLRGKETIRSNLRELVLQPGDALVQHSTWEDLAAISKNHRDFVVVTQDYPHEELR
;
A
#
# COMPACT_ATOMS: atom_id res chain seq x y z
N MET A 1 -27.40 30.82 30.45
CA MET A 1 -27.54 29.38 30.12
C MET A 1 -27.94 29.13 28.67
N MET A 2 -29.01 29.74 28.13
CA MET A 2 -29.45 29.51 26.73
C MET A 2 -28.37 29.79 25.67
N TRP A 3 -27.61 30.89 25.79
CA TRP A 3 -26.51 31.22 24.88
C TRP A 3 -25.40 30.17 24.85
N VAL A 4 -24.99 29.68 26.03
CA VAL A 4 -23.98 28.61 26.16
C VAL A 4 -24.48 27.33 25.50
N LEU A 5 -25.73 26.94 25.76
CA LEU A 5 -26.35 25.77 25.14
C LEU A 5 -26.49 25.93 23.62
N GLY A 6 -26.77 27.13 23.13
CA GLY A 6 -26.84 27.43 21.70
C GLY A 6 -25.49 27.27 21.01
N ILE A 7 -24.42 27.85 21.58
CA ILE A 7 -23.06 27.68 21.06
C ILE A 7 -22.61 26.21 21.13
N LEU A 8 -22.95 25.50 22.21
CA LEU A 8 -22.66 24.08 22.34
C LEU A 8 -23.38 23.26 21.26
N ALA A 9 -24.69 23.47 21.06
CA ALA A 9 -25.47 22.79 20.04
C ALA A 9 -24.93 23.07 18.63
N PHE A 10 -24.54 24.31 18.37
CA PHE A 10 -23.89 24.70 17.12
C PHE A 10 -22.53 24.02 16.93
N THR A 11 -21.72 23.94 17.99
CA THR A 11 -20.42 23.24 17.97
C THR A 11 -20.60 21.75 17.66
N ILE A 12 -21.56 21.09 18.34
CA ILE A 12 -21.91 19.69 18.08
C ILE A 12 -22.40 19.51 16.64
N TYR A 13 -23.25 20.42 16.15
CA TYR A 13 -23.72 20.38 14.76
C TYR A 13 -22.56 20.48 13.76
N LEU A 14 -21.62 21.41 13.95
CA LEU A 14 -20.45 21.54 13.08
C LEU A 14 -19.57 20.28 13.11
N PHE A 15 -19.34 19.68 14.28
CA PHE A 15 -18.54 18.47 14.40
C PHE A 15 -19.22 17.23 13.81
N VAL A 16 -20.54 17.08 13.97
CA VAL A 16 -21.28 15.92 13.44
C VAL A 16 -21.55 16.04 11.94
N SER A 17 -21.80 17.25 11.45
CA SER A 17 -22.08 17.49 10.03
C SER A 17 -20.84 17.47 9.15
N GLU A 18 -19.65 17.63 9.73
CA GLU A 18 -18.34 17.66 9.04
C GLU A 18 -18.29 18.62 7.83
N ILE A 19 -19.18 19.63 7.78
CA ILE A 19 -19.28 20.60 6.66
C ILE A 19 -17.97 21.40 6.51
N VAL A 20 -17.32 21.68 7.64
CA VAL A 20 -16.01 22.33 7.71
C VAL A 20 -15.06 21.46 8.51
N ARG A 21 -13.76 21.57 8.24
CA ARG A 21 -12.73 20.86 9.01
C ARG A 21 -12.83 21.20 10.51
N VAL A 22 -12.52 20.22 11.36
CA VAL A 22 -12.65 20.31 12.82
C VAL A 22 -11.82 21.46 13.41
N ASP A 23 -10.64 21.74 12.84
CA ASP A 23 -9.79 22.87 13.23
C ASP A 23 -10.45 24.22 12.94
N VAL A 24 -11.05 24.37 11.76
CA VAL A 24 -11.81 25.56 11.37
C VAL A 24 -13.05 25.73 12.26
N ALA A 25 -13.79 24.65 12.53
CA ALA A 25 -14.93 24.69 13.44
C ALA A 25 -14.52 25.14 14.85
N ALA A 26 -13.42 24.62 15.39
CA ALA A 26 -12.92 24.99 16.71
C ALA A 26 -12.51 26.48 16.79
N VAL A 27 -11.78 26.97 15.78
CA VAL A 27 -11.40 28.39 15.70
C VAL A 27 -12.64 29.28 15.57
N LEU A 28 -13.62 28.87 14.75
CA LEU A 28 -14.86 29.61 14.56
C LEU A 28 -15.66 29.72 15.87
N VAL A 29 -15.79 28.63 16.63
CA VAL A 29 -16.44 28.64 17.95
C VAL A 29 -15.68 29.53 18.93
N MET A 30 -14.35 29.48 18.94
CA MET A 30 -13.53 30.38 19.77
C MET A 30 -13.72 31.86 19.39
N VAL A 31 -13.79 32.17 18.10
CA VAL A 31 -14.08 33.54 17.62
C VAL A 31 -15.48 33.97 18.05
N LEU A 32 -16.49 33.10 17.92
CA LEU A 32 -17.86 33.39 18.38
C LEU A 32 -17.90 33.67 19.89
N LEU A 33 -17.18 32.88 20.70
CA LEU A 33 -17.05 33.11 22.14
C LEU A 33 -16.38 34.46 22.43
N GLY A 34 -15.30 34.80 21.73
CA GLY A 34 -14.64 36.10 21.85
C GLY A 34 -15.52 37.28 21.41
N LEU A 35 -16.33 37.13 20.37
CA LEU A 35 -17.25 38.17 19.92
C LEU A 35 -18.32 38.50 20.97
N THR A 36 -18.68 37.55 21.84
CA THR A 36 -19.61 37.83 22.94
C THR A 36 -19.10 38.89 23.92
N THR A 37 -17.78 39.15 23.97
CA THR A 37 -17.19 40.16 24.86
C THR A 37 -17.18 41.56 24.26
N VAL A 38 -17.46 41.69 22.96
CA VAL A 38 -17.50 42.97 22.22
C VAL A 38 -18.94 43.47 22.08
N ILE A 39 -19.90 42.56 22.06
CA ILE A 39 -21.33 42.87 22.00
C ILE A 39 -21.78 43.40 23.36
N PRO A 40 -22.64 44.44 23.43
CA PRO A 40 -23.15 44.93 24.70
C PRO A 40 -23.85 43.83 25.51
N ASP A 41 -23.57 43.74 26.81
CA ASP A 41 -24.12 42.73 27.73
C ASP A 41 -25.66 42.68 27.75
N THR A 42 -26.31 43.76 27.30
CA THR A 42 -27.77 43.86 27.15
C THR A 42 -28.33 42.96 26.04
N LEU A 43 -27.54 42.62 25.02
CA LEU A 43 -27.93 41.79 23.88
C LEU A 43 -27.43 40.35 24.04
N VAL A 44 -26.16 40.19 24.45
CA VAL A 44 -25.52 38.89 24.67
C VAL A 44 -24.69 39.00 25.94
N PRO A 45 -24.89 38.15 26.95
CA PRO A 45 -24.06 38.17 28.14
C PRO A 45 -22.63 37.74 27.78
N THR A 46 -21.64 38.43 28.31
CA THR A 46 -20.23 38.02 28.23
C THR A 46 -20.07 36.59 28.77
N LEU A 47 -19.73 35.63 27.90
CA LEU A 47 -19.67 34.22 28.25
C LEU A 47 -18.31 33.77 28.78
N VAL A 48 -17.24 34.41 28.32
CA VAL A 48 -15.85 34.05 28.63
C VAL A 48 -15.05 35.33 28.82
N ASP A 49 -14.14 35.32 29.79
CA ASP A 49 -13.15 36.38 29.99
C ASP A 49 -12.17 36.40 28.79
N PRO A 50 -11.98 37.53 28.09
CA PRO A 50 -11.07 37.63 26.95
C PRO A 50 -9.64 37.15 27.26
N THR A 51 -9.18 37.33 28.50
CA THR A 51 -7.84 36.89 28.93
C THR A 51 -7.71 35.36 29.02
N LYS A 52 -8.84 34.66 29.17
CA LYS A 52 -8.90 33.20 29.29
C LYS A 52 -9.26 32.49 27.98
N LEU A 53 -9.60 33.23 26.92
CA LEU A 53 -10.06 32.66 25.65
C LEU A 53 -9.05 31.67 25.04
N PHE A 54 -7.75 31.93 25.23
CA PHE A 54 -6.66 31.13 24.66
C PHE A 54 -6.06 30.11 25.62
N VAL A 55 -6.51 30.03 26.89
CA VAL A 55 -5.92 29.15 27.91
C VAL A 55 -6.02 27.66 27.53
N GLY A 56 -7.02 27.29 26.74
CA GLY A 56 -7.17 25.93 26.21
C GLY A 56 -5.99 25.46 25.35
N PHE A 57 -5.26 26.37 24.67
CA PHE A 57 -4.08 25.99 23.87
C PHE A 57 -2.88 25.58 24.71
N SER A 58 -2.81 26.00 25.97
CA SER A 58 -1.75 25.62 26.91
C SER A 58 -2.20 24.56 27.91
N SER A 59 -3.25 23.79 27.60
CA SER A 59 -3.75 22.75 28.50
C SER A 59 -2.80 21.55 28.57
N ASN A 60 -2.87 20.79 29.66
CA ASN A 60 -2.00 19.61 29.82
C ASN A 60 -2.29 18.58 28.73
N ALA A 61 -3.53 18.48 28.26
CA ALA A 61 -3.88 17.62 27.15
C ALA A 61 -3.15 18.01 25.86
N VAL A 62 -3.13 19.30 25.50
CA VAL A 62 -2.45 19.77 24.28
C VAL A 62 -0.95 19.46 24.33
N ILE A 63 -0.30 19.78 25.44
CA ILE A 63 1.13 19.50 25.64
C ILE A 63 1.42 17.99 25.61
N SER A 64 0.58 17.18 26.24
CA SER A 64 0.70 15.72 26.24
C SER A 64 0.56 15.15 24.82
N ILE A 65 -0.42 15.61 24.05
CA ILE A 65 -0.62 15.16 22.66
C ILE A 65 0.59 15.53 21.80
N ILE A 66 1.15 16.73 21.94
CA ILE A 66 2.39 17.14 21.24
C ILE A 66 3.55 16.20 21.60
N ALA A 67 3.78 15.93 22.89
CA ALA A 67 4.85 15.04 23.33
C ALA A 67 4.69 13.62 22.76
N VAL A 68 3.46 13.08 22.78
CA VAL A 68 3.14 11.77 22.21
C VAL A 68 3.38 11.73 20.69
N MET A 69 2.99 12.78 19.96
CA MET A 69 3.25 12.88 18.52
C MET A 69 4.75 12.90 18.21
N VAL A 70 5.55 13.62 19.00
CA VAL A 70 7.02 13.65 18.85
C VAL A 70 7.64 12.28 19.13
N ILE A 71 7.19 11.58 20.18
CA ILE A 71 7.63 10.22 20.49
C ILE A 71 7.28 9.27 19.34
N GLY A 72 6.06 9.33 18.82
CA GLY A 72 5.62 8.51 17.68
C GLY A 72 6.47 8.75 16.44
N ALA A 73 6.74 10.02 16.09
CA ALA A 73 7.60 10.38 14.96
C ALA A 73 9.06 9.95 15.17
N GLY A 74 9.57 9.99 16.41
CA GLY A 74 10.89 9.48 16.75
C GLY A 74 10.98 7.96 16.57
N LEU A 75 9.97 7.23 17.02
CA LEU A 75 9.89 5.77 16.89
C LEU A 75 9.90 5.35 15.41
N ASP A 76 9.14 6.06 14.57
CA ASP A 76 9.11 5.87 13.13
C ASP A 76 10.50 6.11 12.50
N LYS A 77 11.10 7.28 12.74
CA LYS A 77 12.42 7.64 12.18
C LYS A 77 13.57 6.71 12.59
N THR A 78 13.49 6.05 13.75
CA THR A 78 14.55 5.14 14.22
C THR A 78 14.63 3.82 13.43
N GLY A 79 13.64 3.50 12.60
CA GLY A 79 13.59 2.24 11.85
C GLY A 79 13.30 1.02 12.72
N LEU A 80 12.90 1.21 13.99
CA LEU A 80 12.48 0.12 14.87
C LEU A 80 11.32 -0.68 14.24
N MET A 81 10.40 0.01 13.57
CA MET A 81 9.24 -0.57 12.91
C MET A 81 9.63 -1.55 11.81
N SER A 82 10.68 -1.26 11.04
CA SER A 82 11.21 -2.18 10.03
C SER A 82 11.78 -3.46 10.66
N LYS A 83 12.36 -3.39 11.87
CA LYS A 83 12.82 -4.58 12.60
C LYS A 83 11.66 -5.43 13.11
N VAL A 84 10.60 -4.78 13.61
CA VAL A 84 9.37 -5.45 14.05
C VAL A 84 8.72 -6.21 12.88
N ALA A 85 8.66 -5.58 11.70
CA ALA A 85 8.17 -6.21 10.47
C ALA A 85 8.94 -7.50 10.11
N THR A 86 10.27 -7.44 10.14
CA THR A 86 11.12 -8.59 9.87
C THR A 86 10.96 -9.68 10.93
N PHE A 87 10.76 -9.31 12.19
CA PHE A 87 10.47 -10.25 13.27
C PHE A 87 9.14 -10.99 13.04
N ILE A 88 8.07 -10.26 12.70
CA ILE A 88 6.76 -10.85 12.37
C ILE A 88 6.90 -11.86 11.23
N MET A 89 7.62 -11.50 10.15
CA MET A 89 7.83 -12.40 9.02
C MET A 89 8.63 -13.66 9.40
N LYS A 90 9.63 -13.52 10.28
CA LYS A 90 10.48 -14.65 10.71
C LYS A 90 9.71 -15.64 11.60
N VAL A 91 8.78 -15.16 12.41
CA VAL A 91 8.05 -15.96 13.41
C VAL A 91 6.70 -16.47 12.89
N GLY A 92 6.02 -15.69 12.04
CA GLY A 92 4.64 -15.95 11.60
C GLY A 92 4.48 -17.10 10.59
N GLY A 93 5.49 -17.39 9.77
CA GLY A 93 5.39 -18.39 8.70
C GLY A 93 4.45 -17.96 7.57
N SER A 94 3.79 -18.91 6.91
CA SER A 94 2.93 -18.69 5.73
C SER A 94 1.43 -18.90 5.97
N THR A 95 1.01 -19.27 7.17
CA THR A 95 -0.39 -19.65 7.46
C THR A 95 -1.19 -18.52 8.12
N GLU A 96 -2.40 -18.27 7.61
CA GLU A 96 -3.36 -17.27 8.14
C GLU A 96 -3.57 -17.38 9.66
N LYS A 97 -3.69 -18.61 10.18
CA LYS A 97 -3.87 -18.90 11.62
C LYS A 97 -2.73 -18.40 12.52
N ARG A 98 -1.53 -18.22 11.99
CA ARG A 98 -0.37 -17.72 12.75
C ARG A 98 -0.13 -16.24 12.48
N ILE A 99 -0.30 -15.81 11.24
CA ILE A 99 -0.01 -14.45 10.80
C ILE A 99 -1.01 -13.45 11.39
N ILE A 100 -2.32 -13.74 11.33
CA ILE A 100 -3.35 -12.82 11.84
C ILE A 100 -3.13 -12.49 13.32
N PRO A 101 -3.05 -13.46 14.26
CA PRO A 101 -2.86 -13.11 15.67
C PRO A 101 -1.51 -12.45 15.94
N LEU A 102 -0.46 -12.78 15.18
CA LEU A 102 0.86 -12.17 15.35
C LEU A 102 0.87 -10.70 14.91
N ILE A 103 0.30 -10.39 13.73
CA ILE A 103 0.14 -9.01 13.26
C ILE A 103 -0.72 -8.23 14.24
N SER A 104 -1.90 -8.75 14.56
CA SER A 104 -2.86 -8.09 15.44
C SER A 104 -2.30 -7.82 16.84
N GLY A 105 -1.59 -8.78 17.42
CA GLY A 105 -0.94 -8.60 18.73
C GLY A 105 0.18 -7.58 18.70
N THR A 106 1.01 -7.61 17.65
CA THR A 106 2.14 -6.68 17.53
C THR A 106 1.66 -5.25 17.28
N VAL A 107 0.67 -5.08 16.39
CA VAL A 107 0.06 -3.78 16.09
C VAL A 107 -0.65 -3.24 17.32
N GLY A 108 -1.47 -4.06 17.99
CA GLY A 108 -2.15 -3.65 19.21
C GLY A 108 -1.19 -3.17 20.29
N PHE A 109 -0.08 -3.89 20.51
CA PHE A 109 0.95 -3.48 21.46
C PHE A 109 1.60 -2.14 21.06
N ILE A 110 2.01 -1.98 19.81
CA ILE A 110 2.67 -0.74 19.36
C ILE A 110 1.70 0.45 19.39
N SER A 111 0.44 0.25 18.98
CA SER A 111 -0.59 1.29 19.03
C SER A 111 -0.94 1.72 20.45
N SER A 112 -0.55 0.96 21.48
CA SER A 112 -0.69 1.41 22.86
C SER A 112 0.24 2.57 23.23
N PHE A 113 1.28 2.83 22.44
CA PHE A 113 2.23 3.94 22.66
C PHE A 113 2.20 4.97 21.53
N MET A 114 1.39 4.75 20.49
CA MET A 114 1.40 5.54 19.28
C MET A 114 -0.02 5.74 18.75
N GLN A 115 -0.29 6.88 18.13
CA GLN A 115 -1.62 7.17 17.59
C GLN A 115 -1.99 6.18 16.47
N ASN A 116 -3.29 5.83 16.42
CA ASN A 116 -3.86 4.84 15.51
C ASN A 116 -3.50 5.06 14.04
N VAL A 117 -3.44 6.33 13.59
CA VAL A 117 -3.07 6.69 12.20
C VAL A 117 -1.61 6.37 11.91
N GLY A 118 -0.70 6.70 12.84
CA GLY A 118 0.72 6.39 12.71
C GLY A 118 0.96 4.88 12.69
N ALA A 119 0.28 4.13 13.58
CA ALA A 119 0.37 2.67 13.59
C ALA A 119 -0.11 2.07 12.25
N ALA A 120 -1.26 2.50 11.75
CA ALA A 120 -1.78 2.01 10.47
C ALA A 120 -0.83 2.31 9.30
N ALA A 121 -0.32 3.55 9.19
CA ALA A 121 0.61 3.95 8.13
C ALA A 121 1.90 3.11 8.16
N LEU A 122 2.42 2.83 9.35
CA LEU A 122 3.65 2.05 9.53
C LEU A 122 3.48 0.58 9.22
N PHE A 123 2.32 0.02 9.53
CA PHE A 123 2.04 -1.40 9.30
C PHE A 123 1.50 -1.70 7.90
N LEU A 124 0.97 -0.72 7.17
CA LEU A 124 0.52 -0.89 5.79
C LEU A 124 1.58 -1.51 4.85
N PRO A 125 2.83 -1.00 4.77
CA PRO A 125 3.87 -1.61 3.93
C PRO A 125 4.30 -3.00 4.43
N VAL A 126 4.22 -3.24 5.74
CA VAL A 126 4.53 -4.54 6.36
C VAL A 126 3.50 -5.59 5.97
N VAL A 127 2.22 -5.24 6.09
CA VAL A 127 1.10 -6.11 5.73
C VAL A 127 1.10 -6.40 4.22
N SER A 128 1.40 -5.40 3.39
CA SER A 128 1.58 -5.58 1.93
C SER A 128 2.68 -6.60 1.62
N ARG A 129 3.85 -6.49 2.26
CA ARG A 129 4.96 -7.44 2.08
C ARG A 129 4.63 -8.85 2.57
N ILE A 130 3.85 -8.97 3.65
CA ILE A 130 3.40 -10.28 4.14
C ILE A 130 2.39 -10.88 3.14
N SER A 131 1.43 -10.09 2.67
CA SER A 131 0.43 -10.50 1.67
C SER A 131 1.10 -11.02 0.40
N SER A 132 2.10 -10.31 -0.13
CA SER A 132 2.82 -10.74 -1.34
C SER A 132 3.62 -12.02 -1.16
N ARG A 133 4.23 -12.22 0.02
CA ARG A 133 5.02 -13.42 0.32
C ARG A 133 4.19 -14.66 0.62
N THR A 134 3.01 -14.50 1.23
CA THR A 134 2.20 -15.64 1.69
C THR A 134 1.00 -15.91 0.79
N GLY A 135 0.74 -15.06 -0.22
CA GLY A 135 -0.41 -15.15 -1.10
C GLY A 135 -1.76 -14.87 -0.41
N LEU A 136 -1.74 -14.37 0.83
CA LEU A 136 -2.97 -14.07 1.57
C LEU A 136 -3.54 -12.72 1.10
N PRO A 137 -4.86 -12.59 0.89
CA PRO A 137 -5.48 -11.34 0.47
C PRO A 137 -5.17 -10.19 1.45
N MET A 138 -4.78 -9.03 0.93
CA MET A 138 -4.39 -7.87 1.74
C MET A 138 -5.54 -7.39 2.65
N SER A 139 -6.78 -7.34 2.15
CA SER A 139 -7.96 -6.97 2.93
C SER A 139 -8.18 -7.83 4.19
N ARG A 140 -7.85 -9.12 4.12
CA ARG A 140 -7.95 -10.06 5.25
C ARG A 140 -6.90 -9.81 6.33
N LEU A 141 -5.76 -9.21 5.98
CA LEU A 141 -4.71 -8.86 6.92
C LEU A 141 -4.90 -7.43 7.46
N LEU A 142 -5.38 -6.50 6.61
CA LEU A 142 -5.59 -5.09 6.97
C LEU A 142 -6.70 -4.90 8.00
N MET A 143 -7.83 -5.61 7.86
CA MET A 143 -8.96 -5.42 8.77
C MET A 143 -8.59 -5.81 10.23
N PRO A 144 -8.04 -7.01 10.52
CA PRO A 144 -7.59 -7.33 11.88
C PRO A 144 -6.54 -6.35 12.40
N MET A 145 -5.58 -5.96 11.55
CA MET A 145 -4.56 -4.98 11.89
C MET A 145 -5.16 -3.63 12.29
N GLY A 146 -6.07 -3.07 11.48
CA GLY A 146 -6.66 -1.76 11.74
C GLY A 146 -7.55 -1.74 12.99
N PHE A 147 -8.37 -2.78 13.18
CA PHE A 147 -9.17 -2.89 14.40
C PHE A 147 -8.30 -3.05 15.65
N THR A 148 -7.26 -3.88 15.59
CA THR A 148 -6.35 -4.04 16.73
C THR A 148 -5.45 -2.83 16.97
N ALA A 149 -5.16 -1.99 15.95
CA ALA A 149 -4.55 -0.68 16.16
C ALA A 149 -5.47 0.21 17.02
N ILE A 150 -6.76 0.33 16.64
CA ILE A 150 -7.74 1.12 17.39
C ILE A 150 -7.90 0.60 18.83
N LEU A 151 -8.05 -0.72 19.00
CA LEU A 151 -8.18 -1.33 20.33
C LEU A 151 -6.89 -1.19 21.14
N GLY A 152 -5.72 -1.29 20.48
CA GLY A 152 -4.41 -1.13 21.11
C GLY A 152 -4.23 0.25 21.73
N GLY A 153 -4.72 1.30 21.05
CA GLY A 153 -4.74 2.67 21.56
C GLY A 153 -5.47 2.83 22.90
N THR A 154 -6.36 1.90 23.27
CA THR A 154 -7.09 1.93 24.54
C THR A 154 -6.31 1.35 25.74
N MET A 155 -5.13 0.74 25.51
CA MET A 155 -4.34 0.11 26.58
C MET A 155 -3.59 1.10 27.46
N THR A 156 -3.32 2.32 26.99
CA THR A 156 -2.66 3.34 27.81
C THR A 156 -3.33 4.70 27.61
N MET A 157 -3.08 5.62 28.54
CA MET A 157 -3.44 7.02 28.37
C MET A 157 -2.77 7.66 27.14
N ILE A 158 -1.57 7.20 26.75
CA ILE A 158 -0.81 7.76 25.61
C ILE A 158 -1.51 7.43 24.28
N GLY A 159 -1.99 6.21 24.12
CA GLY A 159 -2.59 5.74 22.86
C GLY A 159 -3.97 6.35 22.55
N SER A 160 -4.65 6.93 23.55
CA SER A 160 -6.03 7.40 23.44
C SER A 160 -6.15 8.90 23.72
N SER A 161 -6.29 9.69 22.66
CA SER A 161 -6.51 11.13 22.79
C SER A 161 -7.78 11.50 23.57
N PRO A 162 -8.90 10.76 23.50
CA PRO A 162 -10.05 11.02 24.36
C PRO A 162 -9.75 10.86 25.85
N LEU A 163 -8.89 9.91 26.23
CA LEU A 163 -8.52 9.72 27.64
C LEU A 163 -7.61 10.85 28.14
N ILE A 164 -6.67 11.31 27.32
CA ILE A 164 -5.85 12.50 27.65
C ILE A 164 -6.75 13.72 27.90
N LEU A 165 -7.72 13.96 27.01
CA LEU A 165 -8.69 15.04 27.16
C LEU A 165 -9.57 14.87 28.40
N LEU A 166 -10.01 13.63 28.70
CA LEU A 166 -10.81 13.35 29.88
C LEU A 166 -10.06 13.70 31.17
N ASN A 167 -8.77 13.36 31.29
CA ASN A 167 -7.96 13.73 32.45
C ASN A 167 -7.84 15.26 32.61
N ASP A 168 -7.62 15.97 31.51
CA ASP A 168 -7.52 17.43 31.51
C ASP A 168 -8.85 18.09 31.91
N LEU A 169 -9.97 17.52 31.45
CA LEU A 169 -11.32 17.93 31.86
C LEU A 169 -11.60 17.63 33.33
N ILE A 170 -11.19 16.47 33.86
CA ILE A 170 -11.31 16.16 35.29
C ILE A 170 -10.57 17.20 36.14
N ILE A 171 -9.32 17.51 35.78
CA ILE A 171 -8.52 18.52 36.47
C ILE A 171 -9.23 19.88 36.45
N THR A 172 -9.75 20.28 35.28
CA THR A 172 -10.44 21.56 35.10
C THR A 172 -11.76 21.61 35.88
N SER A 173 -12.57 20.55 35.83
CA SER A 173 -13.83 20.44 36.57
C SER A 173 -13.62 20.44 38.09
N ASN A 174 -12.56 19.79 38.58
CA ASN A 174 -12.24 19.74 40.01
C ASN A 174 -11.96 21.13 40.61
N GLN A 175 -11.58 22.13 39.80
CA GLN A 175 -11.42 23.51 40.27
C GLN A 175 -12.75 24.15 40.68
N SER A 176 -13.86 23.67 40.13
CA SER A 176 -15.21 24.19 40.39
C SER A 176 -16.01 23.30 41.36
N LEU A 177 -15.47 22.14 41.75
CA LEU A 177 -16.16 21.17 42.60
C LEU A 177 -15.73 21.31 44.08
N PRO A 178 -16.66 21.09 45.03
CA PRO A 178 -16.33 20.92 46.45
C PRO A 178 -15.27 19.82 46.68
N ALA A 179 -14.47 19.95 47.74
CA ALA A 179 -13.36 19.04 48.03
C ALA A 179 -13.80 17.58 48.21
N ASP A 180 -15.02 17.34 48.68
CA ASP A 180 -15.64 16.02 48.85
C ASP A 180 -16.14 15.39 47.54
N GLN A 181 -16.21 16.17 46.45
CA GLN A 181 -16.73 15.73 45.14
C GLN A 181 -15.67 15.73 44.04
N GLN A 182 -14.39 15.95 44.39
CA GLN A 182 -13.31 15.93 43.43
C GLN A 182 -13.08 14.52 42.89
N MET A 183 -12.88 14.44 41.58
CA MET A 183 -12.65 13.18 40.85
C MET A 183 -11.16 12.90 40.73
N ASN A 184 -10.77 11.63 40.89
CA ASN A 184 -9.38 11.22 40.64
C ASN A 184 -9.10 11.14 39.14
N THR A 185 -7.90 11.54 38.73
CA THR A 185 -7.41 11.35 37.36
C THR A 185 -6.97 9.92 37.13
N PHE A 186 -6.95 9.49 35.87
CA PHE A 186 -6.42 8.20 35.45
C PHE A 186 -4.90 8.23 35.37
N ASP A 187 -4.24 7.26 36.01
CA ASP A 187 -2.82 7.00 35.80
C ASP A 187 -2.56 6.42 34.40
N LEU A 188 -1.29 6.43 33.97
CA LEU A 188 -0.89 5.99 32.62
C LEU A 188 -1.45 4.60 32.22
N PHE A 189 -1.49 3.66 33.16
CA PHE A 189 -1.87 2.26 32.94
C PHE A 189 -3.16 1.84 33.65
N SER A 190 -3.94 2.78 34.18
CA SER A 190 -5.19 2.45 34.89
C SER A 190 -6.21 1.74 33.99
N VAL A 191 -6.17 2.03 32.69
CA VAL A 191 -7.04 1.45 31.66
C VAL A 191 -6.48 0.17 31.04
N THR A 192 -5.23 -0.19 31.32
CA THR A 192 -4.53 -1.32 30.69
C THR A 192 -5.24 -2.67 30.87
N PRO A 193 -5.79 -3.02 32.05
CA PRO A 193 -6.50 -4.30 32.20
C PRO A 193 -7.69 -4.43 31.24
N ILE A 194 -8.42 -3.33 31.04
CA ILE A 194 -9.57 -3.26 30.13
C ILE A 194 -9.08 -3.29 28.67
N GLY A 195 -8.06 -2.48 28.35
CA GLY A 195 -7.49 -2.46 27.00
C GLY A 195 -6.90 -3.82 26.58
N LEU A 196 -6.23 -4.54 27.49
CA LEU A 196 -5.74 -5.89 27.23
C LEU A 196 -6.89 -6.86 26.96
N ALA A 197 -7.98 -6.78 27.73
CA ALA A 197 -9.16 -7.59 27.50
C ALA A 197 -9.79 -7.29 26.13
N LEU A 198 -9.85 -6.01 25.72
CA LEU A 198 -10.36 -5.57 24.41
C LEU A 198 -9.48 -6.07 23.26
N VAL A 199 -8.16 -5.92 23.36
CA VAL A 199 -7.23 -6.42 22.33
C VAL A 199 -7.29 -7.95 22.25
N ALA A 200 -7.28 -8.65 23.38
CA ALA A 200 -7.38 -10.11 23.41
C ALA A 200 -8.70 -10.60 22.78
N THR A 201 -9.83 -9.99 23.13
CA THR A 201 -11.13 -10.34 22.53
C THR A 201 -11.18 -10.01 21.04
N GLY A 202 -10.60 -8.87 20.60
CA GLY A 202 -10.46 -8.54 19.18
C GLY A 202 -9.64 -9.59 18.41
N ILE A 203 -8.49 -10.01 18.95
CA ILE A 203 -7.66 -11.05 18.36
C ILE A 203 -8.42 -12.38 18.29
N ILE A 204 -9.04 -12.80 19.39
CA ILE A 204 -9.84 -14.04 19.46
C ILE A 204 -10.96 -14.00 18.43
N TYR A 205 -11.66 -12.87 18.31
CA TYR A 205 -12.72 -12.67 17.34
C TYR A 205 -12.23 -12.87 15.91
N PHE A 206 -11.12 -12.23 15.50
CA PHE A 206 -10.58 -12.42 14.16
C PHE A 206 -10.02 -13.82 13.92
N VAL A 207 -9.47 -14.49 14.94
CA VAL A 207 -8.99 -15.87 14.81
C VAL A 207 -10.15 -16.86 14.62
N ILE A 208 -11.27 -16.68 15.32
CA ILE A 208 -12.40 -17.62 15.29
C ILE A 208 -13.39 -17.27 14.17
N ALA A 209 -13.83 -16.02 14.12
CA ALA A 209 -14.85 -15.52 13.21
C ALA A 209 -14.28 -14.89 11.94
N GLY A 210 -12.96 -14.70 11.83
CA GLY A 210 -12.34 -14.03 10.68
C GLY A 210 -12.66 -14.71 9.34
N ARG A 211 -12.78 -16.04 9.30
CA ARG A 211 -13.18 -16.75 8.07
C ARG A 211 -14.56 -16.37 7.53
N PHE A 212 -15.44 -15.86 8.40
CA PHE A 212 -16.81 -15.47 8.04
C PHE A 212 -16.97 -13.96 7.89
N VAL A 213 -16.21 -13.18 8.68
CA VAL A 213 -16.36 -11.72 8.79
C VAL A 213 -15.41 -10.98 7.85
N LEU A 214 -14.23 -11.54 7.59
CA LEU A 214 -13.23 -10.86 6.78
C LEU A 214 -13.65 -10.87 5.30
N PRO A 215 -13.80 -9.69 4.67
CA PRO A 215 -14.21 -9.61 3.29
C PRO A 215 -13.18 -10.29 2.41
N VAL A 216 -13.63 -11.31 1.66
CA VAL A 216 -12.86 -11.88 0.55
C VAL A 216 -13.15 -11.04 -0.68
N ASN A 217 -12.79 -9.75 -0.62
CA ASN A 217 -12.74 -8.99 -1.86
C ASN A 217 -11.59 -9.58 -2.65
N LYS A 218 -11.91 -10.41 -3.66
CA LYS A 218 -11.01 -10.74 -4.76
C LYS A 218 -10.60 -9.50 -5.57
N THR A 219 -11.01 -8.29 -5.16
CA THR A 219 -11.06 -7.10 -6.01
C THR A 219 -10.35 -5.87 -5.42
N GLU A 220 -9.72 -5.93 -4.26
CA GLU A 220 -9.00 -4.76 -3.70
C GLU A 220 -7.66 -5.14 -3.05
N ALA A 221 -6.81 -5.81 -3.83
CA ALA A 221 -5.37 -5.79 -3.59
C ALA A 221 -4.75 -4.83 -4.62
N THR A 222 -4.40 -3.63 -4.15
CA THR A 222 -3.36 -2.74 -4.68
C THR A 222 -2.99 -2.95 -6.15
N GLY A 223 -3.50 -2.07 -7.03
CA GLY A 223 -2.97 -1.60 -8.33
C GLY A 223 -2.36 -2.57 -9.35
N ALA A 224 -1.49 -3.47 -8.90
CA ALA A 224 -0.60 -4.30 -9.70
C ALA A 224 -1.17 -5.71 -10.05
N VAL A 225 -2.18 -6.22 -9.31
CA VAL A 225 -2.92 -7.43 -9.71
C VAL A 225 -4.06 -7.08 -10.67
N ASN A 226 -4.68 -5.91 -10.49
CA ASN A 226 -5.75 -5.41 -11.35
C ASN A 226 -5.23 -4.95 -12.73
N THR A 227 -3.93 -4.70 -12.85
CA THR A 227 -3.28 -4.39 -14.12
C THR A 227 -3.42 -5.56 -15.08
N LEU A 228 -3.06 -6.78 -14.66
CA LEU A 228 -3.15 -7.95 -15.54
C LEU A 228 -4.61 -8.19 -15.99
N ASP A 229 -5.59 -8.07 -15.10
CA ASP A 229 -7.02 -8.25 -15.44
C ASP A 229 -7.59 -7.10 -16.29
N TYR A 230 -7.19 -5.85 -16.03
CA TYR A 230 -7.48 -4.70 -16.91
C TYR A 230 -6.88 -4.92 -18.29
N PHE A 231 -5.61 -5.33 -18.35
CA PHE A 231 -4.91 -5.57 -19.61
C PHE A 231 -5.46 -6.80 -20.35
N ARG A 232 -5.94 -7.80 -19.62
CA ARG A 232 -6.67 -8.96 -20.14
C ARG A 232 -8.01 -8.56 -20.74
N THR A 233 -8.78 -7.72 -20.06
CA THR A 233 -10.12 -7.31 -20.51
C THR A 233 -10.05 -6.27 -21.64
N THR A 234 -9.15 -5.30 -21.56
CA THR A 234 -9.03 -4.19 -22.50
C THR A 234 -8.22 -4.58 -23.75
N TYR A 235 -7.13 -5.33 -23.58
CA TYR A 235 -6.21 -5.65 -24.68
C TYR A 235 -6.17 -7.14 -25.01
N GLY A 236 -6.95 -8.00 -24.36
CA GLY A 236 -7.03 -9.44 -24.63
C GLY A 236 -5.72 -10.20 -24.36
N LEU A 237 -4.85 -9.65 -23.50
CA LEU A 237 -3.62 -10.33 -23.05
C LEU A 237 -4.03 -11.45 -22.08
N GLU A 238 -4.32 -12.62 -22.64
CA GLU A 238 -4.59 -13.82 -21.86
C GLU A 238 -3.27 -14.41 -21.39
N GLY A 239 -3.11 -14.55 -20.07
CA GLY A 239 -2.04 -15.38 -19.53
C GLY A 239 -1.66 -15.10 -18.11
N ASP A 240 -1.58 -16.16 -17.31
CA ASP A 240 -0.93 -16.09 -16.01
C ASP A 240 0.60 -16.10 -16.20
N ILE A 241 1.31 -15.73 -15.15
CA ILE A 241 2.78 -15.83 -15.12
C ILE A 241 3.14 -17.22 -14.59
N PHE A 242 3.94 -17.94 -15.34
CA PHE A 242 4.45 -19.26 -14.99
C PHE A 242 5.96 -19.23 -14.85
N GLU A 243 6.45 -20.01 -13.89
CA GLU A 243 7.87 -20.25 -13.70
C GLU A 243 8.19 -21.66 -14.22
N VAL A 244 9.13 -21.75 -15.16
CA VAL A 244 9.57 -23.02 -15.72
C VAL A 244 11.06 -23.22 -15.50
N THR A 245 11.45 -24.40 -15.03
CA THR A 245 12.86 -24.77 -14.86
C THR A 245 13.30 -25.62 -16.04
N ILE A 246 14.54 -25.42 -16.48
CA ILE A 246 15.13 -26.11 -17.62
C ILE A 246 15.98 -27.28 -17.12
N PRO A 247 15.55 -28.54 -17.30
CA PRO A 247 16.31 -29.69 -16.81
C PRO A 247 17.63 -29.89 -17.57
N ALA A 248 18.57 -30.58 -16.93
CA ALA A 248 19.81 -31.00 -17.56
C ALA A 248 19.50 -31.98 -18.72
N GLY A 249 19.69 -31.54 -19.96
CA GLY A 249 19.36 -32.30 -21.17
C GLY A 249 18.18 -31.75 -21.99
N SER A 250 17.55 -30.64 -21.57
CA SER A 250 16.52 -29.99 -22.37
C SER A 250 17.09 -29.48 -23.71
N ARG A 251 16.29 -29.60 -24.77
CA ARG A 251 16.66 -29.17 -26.14
C ARG A 251 16.85 -27.66 -26.27
N ILE A 252 16.32 -26.88 -25.34
CA ILE A 252 16.45 -25.41 -25.35
C ILE A 252 17.72 -24.93 -24.66
N ALA A 253 18.45 -25.80 -23.94
CA ALA A 253 19.72 -25.46 -23.35
C ALA A 253 20.76 -25.19 -24.45
N GLY A 254 21.34 -24.00 -24.46
CA GLY A 254 22.28 -23.52 -25.48
C GLY A 254 21.64 -22.65 -26.57
N MET A 255 20.31 -22.60 -26.67
CA MET A 255 19.62 -21.64 -27.55
C MET A 255 19.71 -20.24 -26.96
N ASN A 256 19.68 -19.22 -27.81
CA ASN A 256 19.45 -17.85 -27.33
C ASN A 256 17.96 -17.56 -27.15
N VAL A 257 17.63 -16.51 -26.41
CA VAL A 257 16.24 -16.07 -26.18
C VAL A 257 15.51 -15.79 -27.50
N GLU A 258 16.21 -15.29 -28.52
CA GLU A 258 15.61 -15.04 -29.84
C GLU A 258 15.13 -16.31 -30.56
N GLU A 259 15.96 -17.35 -30.58
CA GLU A 259 15.65 -18.65 -31.14
C GLU A 259 14.50 -19.29 -30.37
N LEU A 260 14.52 -19.17 -29.04
CA LEU A 260 13.46 -19.69 -28.18
C LEU A 260 12.11 -19.00 -28.47
N GLU A 261 12.09 -17.67 -28.55
CA GLU A 261 10.88 -16.90 -28.89
C GLU A 261 10.38 -17.15 -30.30
N SER A 262 11.26 -17.45 -31.25
CA SER A 262 10.86 -17.78 -32.62
C SER A 262 10.15 -19.13 -32.71
N ASN A 263 10.39 -20.02 -31.75
CA ASN A 263 9.73 -21.31 -31.61
C ASN A 263 8.48 -21.27 -30.71
N LEU A 264 8.20 -20.14 -30.07
CA LEU A 264 7.01 -19.92 -29.27
C LEU A 264 5.85 -19.45 -30.14
N GLU A 265 4.64 -19.91 -29.85
CA GLU A 265 3.44 -19.27 -30.39
C GLU A 265 3.41 -17.79 -29.95
N HIS A 266 2.89 -16.90 -30.79
CA HIS A 266 2.85 -15.44 -30.55
C HIS A 266 2.11 -15.00 -29.27
N THR A 267 1.56 -15.94 -28.51
CA THR A 267 0.84 -15.70 -27.26
C THR A 267 1.71 -15.92 -26.01
N VAL A 268 2.92 -16.49 -26.15
CA VAL A 268 3.83 -16.72 -25.02
C VAL A 268 5.02 -15.76 -25.09
N SER A 269 5.27 -15.05 -24.00
CA SER A 269 6.36 -14.09 -23.86
C SER A 269 7.28 -14.44 -22.71
N ILE A 270 8.59 -14.36 -22.94
CA ILE A 270 9.60 -14.49 -21.90
C ILE A 270 9.75 -13.14 -21.19
N ILE A 271 9.40 -13.09 -19.91
CA ILE A 271 9.38 -11.84 -19.12
C ILE A 271 10.52 -11.76 -18.12
N ALA A 272 11.09 -12.89 -17.70
CA ALA A 272 12.26 -12.92 -16.85
C ALA A 272 13.07 -14.21 -17.03
N MET A 273 14.34 -14.17 -16.65
CA MET A 273 15.22 -15.33 -16.64
C MET A 273 16.15 -15.26 -15.43
N ARG A 274 16.33 -16.38 -14.74
CA ARG A 274 17.35 -16.58 -13.72
C ARG A 274 18.33 -17.64 -14.17
N THR A 275 19.60 -17.29 -14.17
CA THR A 275 20.71 -18.21 -14.43
C THR A 275 21.67 -18.10 -13.26
N GLU A 276 21.81 -19.18 -12.49
CA GLU A 276 22.52 -19.19 -11.20
C GLU A 276 21.99 -18.06 -10.28
N ASP A 277 22.85 -17.14 -9.86
CA ASP A 277 22.51 -15.99 -9.00
C ASP A 277 22.10 -14.73 -9.79
N ARG A 278 22.09 -14.79 -11.12
CA ARG A 278 21.79 -13.63 -11.99
C ARG A 278 20.35 -13.68 -12.47
N VAL A 279 19.57 -12.70 -12.04
CA VAL A 279 18.19 -12.51 -12.49
C VAL A 279 18.13 -11.34 -13.47
N ARG A 280 17.44 -11.54 -14.58
CA ARG A 280 17.18 -10.52 -15.59
C ARG A 280 15.68 -10.45 -15.87
N VAL A 281 15.10 -9.27 -15.67
CA VAL A 281 13.75 -8.95 -16.16
C VAL A 281 13.88 -8.45 -17.59
N ALA A 282 12.96 -8.87 -18.47
CA ALA A 282 13.02 -8.62 -19.91
C ALA A 282 14.39 -9.01 -20.53
N PRO A 283 14.81 -10.30 -20.44
CA PRO A 283 16.13 -10.73 -20.90
C PRO A 283 16.34 -10.37 -22.37
N SER A 284 17.53 -9.85 -22.66
CA SER A 284 17.95 -9.52 -24.02
C SER A 284 17.94 -10.77 -24.91
N ARG A 285 17.70 -10.54 -26.20
CA ARG A 285 17.50 -11.60 -27.19
C ARG A 285 18.74 -12.47 -27.44
N ASP A 286 19.93 -11.91 -27.20
CA ASP A 286 21.24 -12.54 -27.33
C ASP A 286 21.64 -13.38 -26.10
N VAL A 287 20.86 -13.34 -25.01
CA VAL A 287 21.14 -14.13 -23.81
C VAL A 287 20.96 -15.62 -24.12
N ILE A 288 21.97 -16.42 -23.76
CA ILE A 288 21.95 -17.87 -23.90
C ILE A 288 21.18 -18.49 -22.74
N VAL A 289 20.33 -19.45 -23.06
CA VAL A 289 19.55 -20.24 -22.13
C VAL A 289 20.41 -21.39 -21.60
N GLU A 290 20.80 -21.35 -20.33
CA GLU A 290 21.65 -22.39 -19.73
C GLU A 290 20.81 -23.49 -19.05
N ALA A 291 21.31 -24.73 -19.05
CA ALA A 291 20.68 -25.82 -18.30
C ALA A 291 20.65 -25.49 -16.79
N GLY A 292 19.55 -25.78 -16.12
CA GLY A 292 19.30 -25.40 -14.72
C GLY A 292 18.82 -23.96 -14.55
N SER A 293 18.71 -23.16 -15.63
CA SER A 293 18.08 -21.84 -15.55
C SER A 293 16.58 -21.96 -15.30
N THR A 294 16.02 -20.90 -14.73
CA THR A 294 14.58 -20.74 -14.54
C THR A 294 14.09 -19.58 -15.41
N ILE A 295 13.01 -19.79 -16.18
CA ILE A 295 12.41 -18.79 -17.06
C ILE A 295 11.02 -18.42 -16.55
N GLY A 296 10.71 -17.13 -16.54
CA GLY A 296 9.37 -16.60 -16.32
C GLY A 296 8.66 -16.41 -17.66
N LEU A 297 7.55 -17.11 -17.86
CA LEU A 297 6.72 -17.05 -19.05
C LEU A 297 5.39 -16.37 -18.73
N MET A 298 4.91 -15.54 -19.66
CA MET A 298 3.57 -14.96 -19.63
C MET A 298 2.80 -15.41 -20.86
N GLY A 299 1.62 -15.99 -20.64
CA GLY A 299 0.77 -16.48 -21.73
C GLY A 299 -0.30 -17.45 -21.23
N PRO A 300 -1.20 -17.92 -22.12
CA PRO A 300 -2.28 -18.83 -21.74
C PRO A 300 -1.71 -20.12 -21.14
N SER A 301 -2.32 -20.62 -20.08
CA SER A 301 -1.87 -21.82 -19.38
C SER A 301 -1.79 -23.03 -20.33
N SER A 302 -2.70 -23.12 -21.30
CA SER A 302 -2.68 -24.16 -22.35
C SER A 302 -1.43 -24.09 -23.23
N ALA A 303 -1.06 -22.90 -23.71
CA ALA A 303 0.11 -22.71 -24.56
C ALA A 303 1.42 -22.98 -23.81
N ILE A 304 1.48 -22.58 -22.54
CA ILE A 304 2.64 -22.83 -21.67
C ILE A 304 2.78 -24.31 -21.36
N GLN A 305 1.68 -25.02 -21.13
CA GLN A 305 1.71 -26.47 -20.93
C GLN A 305 2.22 -27.20 -22.18
N VAL A 306 1.69 -26.86 -23.37
CA VAL A 306 2.17 -27.44 -24.64
C VAL A 306 3.67 -27.16 -24.84
N PHE A 307 4.12 -25.94 -24.53
CA PHE A 307 5.53 -25.58 -24.63
C PHE A 307 6.39 -26.39 -23.65
N ALA A 308 5.97 -26.53 -22.39
CA ALA A 308 6.67 -27.32 -21.39
C ALA A 308 6.76 -28.79 -21.80
N ASP A 309 5.66 -29.38 -22.27
CA ASP A 309 5.62 -30.78 -22.72
C ASP A 309 6.51 -31.01 -23.95
N THR A 310 6.55 -30.05 -24.88
CA THR A 310 7.35 -30.14 -26.13
C THR A 310 8.86 -30.14 -25.85
N TYR A 311 9.30 -29.35 -24.86
CA TYR A 311 10.72 -29.16 -24.55
C TYR A 311 11.16 -29.85 -23.25
N GLY A 312 10.27 -30.61 -22.61
CA GLY A 312 10.52 -31.31 -21.36
C GLY A 312 10.89 -30.36 -20.21
N LEU A 313 10.13 -29.27 -20.05
CA LEU A 313 10.34 -28.28 -19.00
C LEU A 313 9.50 -28.60 -17.77
N GLU A 314 10.00 -28.22 -16.60
CA GLU A 314 9.28 -28.43 -15.34
C GLU A 314 8.58 -27.12 -14.93
N ILE A 315 7.25 -27.11 -14.94
CA ILE A 315 6.43 -25.98 -14.49
C ILE A 315 6.34 -26.02 -12.97
N ALA A 316 6.68 -24.93 -12.29
CA ALA A 316 6.51 -24.79 -10.85
C ALA A 316 5.04 -24.48 -10.50
N ASP A 317 4.54 -25.05 -9.39
CA ASP A 317 3.19 -24.79 -8.88
C ASP A 317 2.98 -23.32 -8.46
N HIS A 318 4.07 -22.62 -8.11
CA HIS A 318 4.08 -21.22 -7.68
C HIS A 318 5.42 -20.57 -8.03
N LEU A 319 5.43 -19.23 -8.16
CA LEU A 319 6.66 -18.46 -8.31
C LEU A 319 7.56 -18.67 -7.09
N THR A 320 8.80 -19.11 -7.30
CA THR A 320 9.79 -19.30 -6.23
C THR A 320 11.09 -18.60 -6.55
N ALA A 321 11.72 -19.00 -7.66
CA ALA A 321 12.99 -18.48 -8.11
C ALA A 321 12.91 -17.03 -8.59
N LEU A 322 11.79 -16.66 -9.19
CA LEU A 322 11.54 -15.34 -9.78
C LEU A 322 10.55 -14.52 -8.96
N ALA A 323 10.07 -15.03 -7.83
CA ALA A 323 9.11 -14.35 -6.97
C ALA A 323 9.58 -12.93 -6.60
N ASP A 324 10.84 -12.77 -6.25
CA ASP A 324 11.37 -11.48 -5.81
C ASP A 324 11.30 -10.40 -6.89
N VAL A 325 11.43 -10.76 -8.18
CA VAL A 325 11.44 -9.80 -9.30
C VAL A 325 10.13 -9.68 -10.03
N LEU A 326 9.34 -10.76 -10.12
CA LEU A 326 8.04 -10.82 -10.80
C LEU A 326 6.87 -10.54 -9.84
N THR A 327 7.15 -10.09 -8.62
CA THR A 327 6.11 -9.58 -7.74
C THR A 327 5.49 -8.33 -8.34
N SER A 328 4.18 -8.21 -8.16
CA SER A 328 3.39 -7.04 -8.55
C SER A 328 3.91 -5.74 -7.91
N SER A 329 4.66 -5.83 -6.81
CA SER A 329 5.36 -4.70 -6.17
C SER A 329 6.65 -4.26 -6.86
N ARG A 330 7.24 -5.05 -7.77
CA ARG A 330 8.54 -4.76 -8.42
C ARG A 330 8.48 -4.71 -9.94
N SER A 331 7.63 -5.50 -10.56
CA SER A 331 7.41 -5.48 -12.01
C SER A 331 5.94 -5.68 -12.33
N GLY A 332 5.56 -5.31 -13.54
CA GLY A 332 4.21 -5.53 -14.02
C GLY A 332 4.00 -5.01 -15.43
N ILE A 333 2.76 -5.13 -15.88
CA ILE A 333 2.34 -4.61 -17.18
C ILE A 333 2.04 -3.11 -17.03
N SER A 334 2.44 -2.31 -18.00
CA SER A 334 2.09 -0.90 -18.08
C SER A 334 1.92 -0.46 -19.52
N GLU A 335 1.40 0.75 -19.69
CA GLU A 335 1.18 1.38 -20.98
C GLU A 335 2.00 2.67 -21.09
N VAL A 336 2.74 2.78 -22.20
CA VAL A 336 3.50 3.97 -22.56
C VAL A 336 3.14 4.41 -23.98
N VAL A 337 2.88 5.69 -24.16
CA VAL A 337 2.52 6.27 -25.46
C VAL A 337 3.74 6.95 -26.08
N ILE A 338 3.89 6.79 -27.40
CA ILE A 338 4.91 7.49 -28.19
C ILE A 338 4.39 8.89 -28.56
N PRO A 339 4.90 9.98 -27.97
CA PRO A 339 4.48 11.33 -28.33
C PRO A 339 4.96 11.69 -29.74
N PRO A 340 4.30 12.65 -30.43
CA PRO A 340 4.72 13.10 -31.76
C PRO A 340 6.16 13.64 -31.85
N SER A 341 6.71 14.10 -30.72
CA SER A 341 8.08 14.61 -30.62
C SER A 341 9.14 13.54 -30.37
N SER A 342 8.75 12.27 -30.26
CA SER A 342 9.65 11.17 -29.92
C SER A 342 10.67 10.89 -31.03
N THR A 343 11.92 10.65 -30.63
CA THR A 343 13.00 10.28 -31.55
C THR A 343 12.93 8.81 -32.00
N LEU A 344 11.95 8.07 -31.48
CA LEU A 344 11.66 6.68 -31.82
C LEU A 344 10.67 6.56 -32.99
N VAL A 345 9.98 7.64 -33.35
CA VAL A 345 9.07 7.67 -34.50
C VAL A 345 9.83 7.31 -35.79
N GLY A 346 9.30 6.37 -36.56
CA GLY A 346 9.90 5.90 -37.80
C GLY A 346 10.98 4.82 -37.64
N LYS A 347 11.31 4.41 -36.40
CA LYS A 347 12.21 3.27 -36.14
C LYS A 347 11.41 2.01 -35.85
N SER A 348 11.97 0.85 -36.21
CA SER A 348 11.38 -0.44 -35.84
C SER A 348 11.70 -0.80 -34.39
N LEU A 349 10.84 -1.57 -33.73
CA LEU A 349 11.12 -2.08 -32.38
C LEU A 349 12.42 -2.91 -32.30
N ARG A 350 12.79 -3.57 -33.40
CA ARG A 350 14.08 -4.27 -33.54
C ARG A 350 15.27 -3.31 -33.48
N ASP A 351 15.21 -2.19 -34.19
CA ASP A 351 16.32 -1.22 -34.24
C ASP A 351 16.51 -0.49 -32.92
N ILE A 352 15.42 -0.25 -32.19
CA ILE A 352 15.44 0.43 -30.89
C ILE A 352 16.02 -0.47 -29.78
N ARG A 353 15.89 -1.80 -29.93
CA ARG A 353 16.32 -2.80 -28.93
C ARG A 353 15.74 -2.52 -27.54
N MET A 354 14.40 -2.41 -27.46
CA MET A 354 13.67 -2.00 -26.24
C MET A 354 14.15 -2.67 -24.94
N ARG A 355 14.44 -3.97 -24.96
CA ARG A 355 14.92 -4.72 -23.78
C ARG A 355 16.30 -4.27 -23.30
N ASN A 356 17.22 -4.03 -24.23
CA ASN A 356 18.60 -3.62 -23.90
C ASN A 356 18.70 -2.14 -23.57
N THR A 357 17.94 -1.30 -24.29
CA THR A 357 18.02 0.16 -24.17
C THR A 357 17.21 0.68 -22.99
N TYR A 358 16.06 0.06 -22.71
CA TYR A 358 15.07 0.57 -21.78
C TYR A 358 14.59 -0.46 -20.74
N GLY A 359 15.07 -1.72 -20.76
CA GLY A 359 14.56 -2.75 -19.83
C GLY A 359 13.09 -3.14 -20.08
N ILE A 360 12.54 -2.76 -21.24
CA ILE A 360 11.13 -2.95 -21.57
C ILE A 360 10.92 -4.16 -22.48
N ASN A 361 10.00 -5.04 -22.11
CA ASN A 361 9.47 -6.07 -23.00
C ASN A 361 8.10 -5.67 -23.58
N ILE A 362 8.01 -5.49 -24.90
CA ILE A 362 6.75 -5.12 -25.57
C ILE A 362 5.88 -6.36 -25.76
N LEU A 363 4.65 -6.31 -25.25
CA LEU A 363 3.65 -7.38 -25.34
C LEU A 363 2.65 -7.11 -26.48
N ALA A 364 2.25 -5.86 -26.66
CA ALA A 364 1.35 -5.44 -27.72
C ALA A 364 1.55 -3.96 -28.07
N VAL A 365 1.09 -3.55 -29.26
CA VAL A 365 1.02 -2.16 -29.68
C VAL A 365 -0.40 -1.83 -30.09
N LEU A 366 -0.99 -0.83 -29.43
CA LEU A 366 -2.28 -0.26 -29.80
C LEU A 366 -2.04 0.91 -30.76
N ARG A 367 -2.61 0.80 -31.96
CA ARG A 367 -2.62 1.87 -32.96
C ARG A 367 -4.06 2.25 -33.26
N GLY A 368 -4.50 3.38 -32.71
CA GLY A 368 -5.90 3.78 -32.79
C GLY A 368 -6.82 2.78 -32.08
N LYS A 369 -7.53 1.94 -32.84
CA LYS A 369 -8.41 0.88 -32.30
C LYS A 369 -7.87 -0.54 -32.55
N GLU A 370 -6.76 -0.67 -33.24
CA GLU A 370 -6.19 -1.97 -33.59
C GLU A 370 -5.13 -2.37 -32.57
N THR A 371 -5.23 -3.60 -32.04
CA THR A 371 -4.22 -4.19 -31.16
C THR A 371 -3.33 -5.12 -31.97
N ILE A 372 -2.10 -4.69 -32.20
CA ILE A 372 -1.07 -5.43 -32.94
C ILE A 372 -0.28 -6.29 -31.94
N ARG A 373 -0.16 -7.59 -32.21
CA ARG A 373 0.60 -8.54 -31.37
C ARG A 373 1.56 -9.43 -32.17
N SER A 374 1.29 -9.61 -33.46
CA SER A 374 2.15 -10.36 -34.36
C SER A 374 3.20 -9.44 -34.98
N ASN A 375 4.36 -10.02 -35.30
CA ASN A 375 5.48 -9.35 -35.96
C ASN A 375 5.88 -7.97 -35.35
N LEU A 376 5.77 -7.83 -34.02
CA LEU A 376 6.11 -6.60 -33.32
C LEU A 376 7.55 -6.14 -33.61
N ARG A 377 8.45 -7.08 -33.92
CA ARG A 377 9.86 -6.81 -34.20
C ARG A 377 10.05 -5.83 -35.36
N GLU A 378 9.31 -6.02 -36.44
CA GLU A 378 9.40 -5.22 -37.66
C GLU A 378 8.48 -4.01 -37.64
N LEU A 379 7.62 -3.90 -36.61
CA LEU A 379 6.69 -2.81 -36.48
C LEU A 379 7.44 -1.48 -36.33
N VAL A 380 7.21 -0.59 -37.29
CA VAL A 380 7.69 0.79 -37.26
C VAL A 380 6.76 1.63 -36.40
N LEU A 381 7.32 2.32 -35.41
CA LEU A 381 6.57 3.14 -34.47
C LEU A 381 6.04 4.43 -35.12
N GLN A 382 4.78 4.75 -34.80
CA GLN A 382 4.08 5.94 -35.25
C GLN A 382 3.72 6.84 -34.05
N PRO A 383 3.54 8.15 -34.27
CA PRO A 383 3.00 9.03 -33.24
C PRO A 383 1.66 8.53 -32.72
N GLY A 384 1.50 8.50 -31.40
CA GLY A 384 0.28 8.04 -30.74
C GLY A 384 0.16 6.52 -30.59
N ASP A 385 1.15 5.73 -31.03
CA ASP A 385 1.19 4.31 -30.68
C ASP A 385 1.28 4.16 -29.16
N ALA A 386 0.38 3.35 -28.59
CA ALA A 386 0.44 2.97 -27.18
C ALA A 386 1.07 1.57 -27.08
N LEU A 387 2.17 1.48 -26.36
CA LEU A 387 2.92 0.25 -26.17
C LEU A 387 2.50 -0.37 -24.84
N VAL A 388 1.90 -1.55 -24.91
CA VAL A 388 1.62 -2.38 -23.74
C VAL A 388 2.82 -3.25 -23.47
N GLN A 389 3.38 -3.14 -22.27
CA GLN A 389 4.73 -3.63 -22.00
C GLN A 389 4.90 -4.17 -20.58
N HIS A 390 5.82 -5.11 -20.39
CA HIS A 390 6.26 -5.60 -19.09
C HIS A 390 7.69 -5.14 -18.78
N SER A 391 7.87 -4.50 -17.63
CA SER A 391 9.17 -4.05 -17.12
C SER A 391 9.18 -4.03 -15.60
N THR A 392 10.34 -3.76 -15.01
CA THR A 392 10.41 -3.35 -13.61
C THR A 392 9.79 -1.95 -13.44
N TRP A 393 9.33 -1.63 -12.23
CA TRP A 393 8.85 -0.28 -11.90
C TRP A 393 10.00 0.73 -11.87
N GLU A 394 11.22 0.28 -11.59
CA GLU A 394 12.44 1.09 -11.67
C GLU A 394 12.70 1.56 -13.12
N ASP A 395 12.67 0.63 -14.08
CA ASP A 395 12.85 0.95 -15.51
C ASP A 395 11.72 1.86 -16.02
N LEU A 396 10.47 1.59 -15.63
CA LEU A 396 9.34 2.44 -15.99
C LEU A 396 9.50 3.88 -15.44
N ALA A 397 9.94 4.01 -14.19
CA ALA A 397 10.21 5.31 -13.58
C ALA A 397 11.38 6.04 -14.25
N ALA A 398 12.43 5.31 -14.65
CA ALA A 398 13.55 5.87 -15.40
C ALA A 398 13.10 6.43 -16.77
N ILE A 399 12.20 5.74 -17.45
CA ILE A 399 11.65 6.16 -18.74
C ILE A 399 10.65 7.29 -18.58
N SER A 400 9.87 7.31 -17.49
CA SER A 400 8.98 8.42 -17.16
C SER A 400 9.73 9.75 -17.07
N LYS A 401 10.96 9.75 -16.54
CA LYS A 401 11.82 10.95 -16.48
C LYS A 401 12.27 11.43 -17.88
N ASN A 402 12.30 10.55 -18.88
CA ASN A 402 12.60 10.89 -20.27
C ASN A 402 11.32 11.18 -21.07
N HIS A 403 10.65 12.28 -20.71
CA HIS A 403 9.38 12.74 -21.31
C HIS A 403 9.44 12.99 -22.83
N ARG A 404 10.63 12.97 -23.45
CA ARG A 404 10.79 13.26 -24.87
C ARG A 404 10.36 12.09 -25.74
N ASP A 405 10.70 10.86 -25.34
CA ASP A 405 10.49 9.68 -26.17
C ASP A 405 9.26 8.85 -25.76
N PHE A 406 8.80 9.00 -24.51
CA PHE A 406 7.68 8.25 -23.95
C PHE A 406 6.81 9.12 -23.03
N VAL A 407 5.51 8.82 -23.01
CA VAL A 407 4.55 9.33 -22.03
C VAL A 407 3.94 8.14 -21.30
N VAL A 408 4.17 8.01 -20.00
CA VAL A 408 3.61 6.91 -19.20
C VAL A 408 2.14 7.20 -18.93
N VAL A 409 1.26 6.29 -19.33
CA VAL A 409 -0.20 6.41 -19.13
C VAL A 409 -0.64 5.73 -17.84
N THR A 410 0.02 4.65 -17.45
CA THR A 410 -0.24 3.96 -16.18
C THR A 410 0.11 4.88 -15.01
N GLN A 411 -0.90 5.39 -14.30
CA GLN A 411 -0.72 6.31 -13.16
C GLN A 411 -0.59 5.58 -11.81
N ASP A 412 -1.10 4.35 -11.70
CA ASP A 412 -1.16 3.59 -10.46
C ASP A 412 -0.16 2.42 -10.46
N TYR A 413 1.14 2.71 -10.46
CA TYR A 413 2.18 1.71 -10.19
C TYR A 413 2.95 2.07 -8.91
N PRO A 414 3.50 1.09 -8.17
CA PRO A 414 4.28 1.35 -6.97
C PRO A 414 5.47 2.24 -7.31
N HIS A 415 5.42 3.51 -6.91
CA HIS A 415 6.61 4.33 -6.85
C HIS A 415 7.42 3.84 -5.66
N GLU A 416 8.49 3.08 -5.91
CA GLU A 416 9.59 3.14 -4.96
C GLU A 416 10.01 4.60 -4.92
N GLU A 417 9.74 5.28 -3.80
CA GLU A 417 10.45 6.50 -3.45
C GLU A 417 11.94 6.12 -3.44
N LEU A 418 12.58 6.29 -4.59
CA LEU A 418 14.02 6.29 -4.74
C LEU A 418 14.50 7.39 -3.80
N ARG A 419 14.96 6.93 -2.63
CA ARG A 419 15.54 7.71 -1.54
C ARG A 419 16.54 8.75 -2.01
#